data_AF-A0A914BIK6-F1
#
_entry.id   AF-A0A914BIK6-F1
#
_cell.length_a   1.000
_cell.length_b   1.000
_cell.length_c   1.000
_cell.angle_alpha   90.00
_cell.angle_beta   90.00
_cell.angle_gamma   90.00
#
_symmetry.space_group_name_H-M   'P 1'
#
loop_
_entity.id
_entity.type
_entity.pdbx_description
1 polymer ?
#
loop_
_entity_poly.entity_id
_entity_poly.type
_entity_poly.pdbx_seq_one_letter_code
_entity_poly.pdbx_strand_id
1 'polypeptide(L)'
;MVTPLWNQPYEDQLSTKQTNSREFLRNLSKMLQRNIGEMSPWLKQQRKNHSRMACELEPIKPSPVLESYRNKCEFTISKSVDGIVE
;
A
#
# COMPACT_ATOMS: atom_id res chain seq x y z
N MET A 1 12.17 -10.23 5.00
CA MET A 1 12.40 -8.96 5.71
C MET A 1 11.05 -8.39 6.15
N VAL A 2 10.86 -8.04 7.43
CA VAL A 2 9.55 -7.63 7.97
C VAL A 2 9.28 -6.12 7.79
N THR A 3 10.32 -5.32 7.59
CA THR A 3 10.26 -3.85 7.50
C THR A 3 10.95 -3.34 6.22
N PRO A 4 10.39 -3.53 5.01
CA PRO A 4 11.11 -3.33 3.75
C PRO A 4 11.56 -1.89 3.45
N LEU A 5 10.98 -0.87 4.08
CA LEU A 5 11.32 0.55 3.87
C LEU A 5 12.16 1.16 5.00
N TRP A 6 12.72 0.33 5.90
CA TRP A 6 13.40 0.76 7.12
C TRP A 6 14.61 1.68 6.89
N ASN A 7 15.26 1.56 5.74
CA ASN A 7 16.47 2.30 5.38
C ASN A 7 16.17 3.69 4.80
N GLN A 8 14.90 4.08 4.72
CA GLN A 8 14.48 5.38 4.22
C GLN A 8 14.02 6.28 5.38
N PRO A 9 14.27 7.60 5.33
CA PRO A 9 13.62 8.57 6.20
C PRO A 9 12.11 8.39 6.21
N TYR A 10 11.46 8.62 7.36
CA TYR A 10 10.03 8.35 7.52
C TYR A 10 9.16 9.07 6.48
N GLU A 11 9.47 10.33 6.18
CA GLU A 11 8.78 11.13 5.17
C GLU A 11 8.88 10.50 3.76
N ASP A 12 10.03 9.94 3.41
CA ASP A 12 10.22 9.24 2.15
C ASP A 12 9.42 7.93 2.10
N GLN A 13 9.27 7.25 3.23
CA GLN A 13 8.39 6.08 3.34
C GLN A 13 6.92 6.47 3.11
N LEU A 14 6.47 7.59 3.67
CA LEU A 14 5.10 8.10 3.47
C LEU A 14 4.88 8.46 1.99
N SER A 15 5.81 9.19 1.38
CA SER A 15 5.78 9.56 -0.04
C SER A 15 5.74 8.34 -0.95
N THR A 16 6.57 7.33 -0.67
CA THR A 16 6.59 6.06 -1.40
C THR A 16 5.25 5.34 -1.32
N LYS A 17 4.68 5.22 -0.12
CA LYS A 17 3.36 4.60 0.07
C LYS A 17 2.26 5.38 -0.66
N GLN A 18 2.29 6.71 -0.61
CA GLN A 18 1.30 7.56 -1.28
C GLN A 18 1.34 7.35 -2.80
N THR A 19 2.55 7.33 -3.36
CA THR A 19 2.78 7.10 -4.79
C THR A 19 2.31 5.72 -5.22
N ASN A 20 2.61 4.68 -4.44
CA ASN A 20 2.15 3.32 -4.71
C ASN A 20 0.62 3.20 -4.70
N SER A 21 -0.05 3.82 -3.71
CA SER A 21 -1.51 3.85 -3.65
C SER A 21 -2.13 4.57 -4.85
N ARG A 22 -1.52 5.69 -5.29
CA ARG A 22 -1.95 6.42 -6.49
C ARG A 22 -1.84 5.57 -7.74
N GLU A 23 -0.70 4.93 -7.96
CA GLU A 23 -0.50 4.08 -9.14
C GLU A 23 -1.43 2.85 -9.13
N PHE A 24 -1.65 2.26 -7.96
CA PHE A 24 -2.65 1.21 -7.79
C PHE A 24 -4.05 1.68 -8.22
N LEU A 25 -4.52 2.84 -7.73
CA LEU A 25 -5.84 3.36 -8.09
C LEU A 25 -5.95 3.69 -9.58
N ARG A 26 -4.90 4.21 -10.21
CA ARG A 26 -4.86 4.45 -11.66
C ARG A 26 -4.99 3.14 -12.44
N ASN A 27 -4.33 2.08 -12.00
CA ASN A 27 -4.38 0.77 -12.65
C ASN A 27 -5.72 0.07 -12.41
N LEU A 28 -6.27 0.16 -11.20
CA LEU A 28 -7.62 -0.30 -10.89
C LEU A 28 -8.66 0.37 -11.80
N SER A 29 -8.56 1.69 -12.00
CA SER A 29 -9.47 2.43 -12.88
C SER A 29 -9.46 1.90 -14.33
N LYS A 30 -8.26 1.59 -14.85
CA LYS A 30 -8.12 1.00 -16.20
C LYS A 30 -8.71 -0.41 -16.25
N MET A 31 -8.50 -1.21 -15.20
CA MET A 31 -8.98 -2.58 -15.10
C MET A 31 -10.51 -2.64 -15.01
N LEU A 32 -11.12 -1.79 -14.17
CA LEU A 32 -12.57 -1.65 -14.08
C LEU A 32 -13.18 -1.23 -15.42
N GLN A 33 -12.59 -0.23 -16.09
CA GLN A 33 -13.08 0.21 -17.40
C GLN A 33 -13.03 -0.91 -18.45
N ARG A 34 -11.97 -1.73 -18.43
CA ARG A 34 -11.78 -2.83 -19.38
C ARG A 34 -12.72 -4.00 -19.13
N ASN A 35 -12.97 -4.34 -17.87
CA ASN A 35 -13.69 -5.54 -17.50
C ASN A 35 -15.18 -5.30 -17.19
N ILE A 36 -15.57 -4.07 -16.87
CA ILE A 36 -16.94 -3.70 -16.49
C ILE A 36 -17.38 -2.51 -17.34
N GLY A 37 -17.84 -2.81 -18.56
CA GLY A 37 -18.21 -1.78 -19.54
C GLY A 37 -19.24 -0.77 -19.02
N GLU A 38 -20.20 -1.23 -18.21
CA GLU A 38 -21.25 -0.40 -17.57
C GLU A 38 -20.68 0.67 -16.63
N MET A 39 -19.50 0.46 -16.04
CA MET A 39 -18.85 1.45 -15.18
C MET A 39 -18.17 2.58 -15.98
N SER A 40 -18.06 2.46 -17.30
CA SER A 40 -17.36 3.44 -18.14
C SER A 40 -17.88 4.88 -18.02
N PRO A 41 -19.20 5.16 -18.00
CA PRO A 41 -19.71 6.52 -17.82
C PRO A 41 -19.32 7.10 -16.46
N TRP A 42 -19.47 6.32 -15.39
CA TRP A 42 -19.10 6.72 -14.03
C TRP A 42 -17.59 6.96 -13.91
N LEU A 43 -16.76 6.02 -14.39
CA LEU A 43 -15.30 6.15 -14.38
C LEU A 43 -14.81 7.37 -15.16
N LYS A 44 -15.45 7.72 -16.29
CA LYS A 44 -15.11 8.94 -17.03
C LYS A 44 -15.30 10.19 -16.16
N GLN A 45 -16.36 10.24 -15.36
CA GLN A 45 -16.59 11.34 -14.44
C GLN A 45 -15.56 11.35 -13.30
N GLN A 46 -15.30 10.20 -12.68
CA GLN A 46 -14.32 10.09 -11.60
C GLN A 46 -12.91 10.50 -12.06
N ARG A 47 -12.49 10.04 -13.24
CA ARG A 47 -11.16 10.33 -13.77
C ARG A 47 -10.94 11.81 -14.11
N LYS A 48 -12.01 12.56 -14.41
CA LYS A 48 -11.96 14.02 -14.56
C LYS A 48 -11.74 14.71 -13.22
N ASN A 49 -12.42 14.25 -12.18
CA ASN A 49 -12.40 14.88 -10.86
C ASN A 49 -11.18 14.48 -10.02
N HIS A 50 -10.60 13.29 -10.25
CA HIS A 50 -9.62 12.69 -9.36
C HIS A 50 -8.33 12.26 -10.07
N SER A 51 -7.72 13.14 -10.87
CA SER A 51 -6.39 12.90 -11.47
C SER A 51 -6.25 11.55 -12.18
N ARG A 52 -7.26 11.19 -12.98
CA ARG A 52 -7.37 9.92 -13.72
C ARG A 52 -7.54 8.65 -12.87
N MET A 53 -7.90 8.78 -11.60
CA MET A 53 -8.27 7.70 -10.69
C MET A 53 -9.79 7.50 -10.61
N ALA A 54 -10.21 6.37 -10.03
CA ALA A 54 -11.61 5.99 -9.86
C ALA A 54 -12.27 6.64 -8.63
N CYS A 55 -11.46 7.22 -7.75
CA CYS A 55 -11.89 7.91 -6.54
C CYS A 55 -10.81 8.88 -6.08
N GLU A 56 -11.16 9.74 -5.13
CA GLU A 56 -10.21 10.57 -4.40
C GLU A 56 -9.21 9.70 -3.61
N LEU A 57 -7.98 10.19 -3.51
CA LEU A 57 -6.93 9.58 -2.71
C LEU A 57 -6.51 10.59 -1.64
N GLU A 58 -6.91 10.31 -0.40
CA GLU A 58 -6.50 11.12 0.74
C GLU A 58 -5.00 10.95 1.04
N PRO A 59 -4.39 11.94 1.72
CA PRO A 59 -3.02 11.81 2.24
C PRO A 59 -2.92 10.66 3.25
N ILE A 60 -1.77 9.97 3.26
CA ILE A 60 -1.48 8.97 4.28
C ILE A 60 -1.43 9.63 5.65
N LYS A 61 -2.19 9.06 6.58
CA LYS A 61 -2.10 9.41 8.00
C LYS A 61 -0.81 8.81 8.59
N PRO A 62 0.10 9.64 9.11
CA PRO A 62 1.31 9.15 9.75
C PRO A 62 0.98 8.42 11.06
N SER A 63 1.85 7.49 11.43
CA SER A 63 1.84 6.87 12.74
C SER A 63 2.21 7.91 13.80
N PRO A 64 1.52 7.97 14.94
CA PRO A 64 1.90 8.87 16.03
C PRO A 64 3.21 8.45 16.71
N VAL A 65 3.61 7.17 16.57
CA VAL A 65 4.83 6.60 17.15
C VAL A 65 5.54 5.76 16.09
N LEU A 66 6.84 5.97 15.92
CA LEU A 66 7.64 5.31 14.88
C LEU A 66 8.36 4.05 15.36
N GLU A 67 8.73 4.01 16.64
CA GLU A 67 9.47 2.91 17.25
C GLU A 67 8.56 2.11 18.19
N SER A 68 8.71 0.78 18.21
CA SER A 68 7.96 -0.11 19.11
C SER A 68 6.43 0.06 19.07
N TYR A 69 5.87 0.52 17.94
CA TYR A 69 4.42 0.74 17.77
C TYR A 69 3.62 -0.57 17.65
N ARG A 70 4.28 -1.69 17.35
CA ARG A 70 3.64 -2.98 17.10
C ARG A 70 3.39 -3.71 18.42
N ASN A 71 2.12 -3.88 18.79
CA ASN A 71 1.68 -4.51 20.04
C ASN A 71 1.51 -6.04 19.99
N LYS A 72 1.73 -6.66 18.82
CA LYS A 72 1.67 -8.12 18.63
C LYS A 72 2.81 -8.58 17.74
N CYS A 73 3.58 -9.58 18.19
CA CYS A 73 4.56 -10.26 17.36
C CYS A 73 4.19 -11.75 17.20
N GLU A 74 4.59 -12.32 16.08
CA GLU A 74 4.40 -13.75 15.77
C GLU A 74 5.76 -14.29 15.29
N PHE A 75 6.14 -15.45 15.82
CA PHE A 75 7.40 -16.12 15.49
C PHE A 75 7.08 -17.57 15.13
N THR A 76 7.62 -18.03 14.01
CA THR A 76 7.55 -19.45 13.64
C THR A 76 8.74 -20.17 14.24
N ILE A 77 8.48 -21.21 15.03
CA ILE A 77 9.52 -22.05 15.64
C ILE A 77 9.67 -23.31 14.78
N SER A 78 10.90 -23.61 14.35
CA SER A 78 11.24 -24.81 13.59
C SER A 78 12.67 -25.20 13.90
N LYS A 79 13.02 -26.47 13.69
CA LYS A 79 14.41 -26.91 13.85
C LYS A 79 15.29 -26.25 12.79
N SER A 80 16.47 -25.77 13.19
CA SER A 80 17.52 -25.39 12.24
C SER A 80 17.87 -26.60 11.37
N VAL A 81 18.40 -26.35 10.17
CA VAL A 81 18.87 -27.40 9.24
C VAL A 81 19.87 -28.34 9.95
N ASP A 82 20.64 -27.80 10.90
CA ASP A 82 21.66 -28.53 11.65
C ASP A 82 21.13 -29.25 12.90
N GLY A 83 19.85 -29.10 13.24
CA GLY A 83 19.24 -29.75 14.42
C GLY A 83 19.77 -29.29 15.78
N ILE A 84 20.72 -28.35 15.81
CA ILE A 84 21.22 -27.72 17.03
C ILE A 84 20.14 -26.77 17.54
N VAL A 85 19.73 -26.99 18.78
CA VAL A 85 18.92 -26.06 19.56
C VAL A 85 19.93 -25.17 20.28
N GLU A 86 20.10 -23.92 19.83
CA GLU A 86 20.68 -22.86 20.66
C GLU A 86 19.61 -22.28 21.59
#